data_AF-A0AAD7UST4-F1
#
_entry.id   AF-A0AAD7UST4-F1
#
_cell.length_a   1.000
_cell.length_b   1.000
_cell.length_c   1.000
_cell.angle_alpha   90.00
_cell.angle_beta   90.00
_cell.angle_gamma   90.00
#
_symmetry.space_group_name_H-M   'P 1'
#
loop_
_entity.id
_entity.type
_entity.pdbx_description
1 polymer ?
#
loop_
_entity_poly.entity_id
_entity_poly.type
_entity_poly.pdbx_seq_one_letter_code
_entity_poly.pdbx_strand_id
1 'polypeptide(L)'
;MRPEKRNTLIALLISHFDSYWWIDVLCTRTETPLDIMGDIYACCTQCIAMIDCSAEVISKVCWLAGVARLLNMSCQYARQCFDKDQQYNHFDDSLDRCMEDQHEQWAAHLDKLTQCHWWNRVLTWQELVLPTKTVFMAETATEMSRHTMLSTAIMHMKWTSWELIVWLMPIAI
;
A
#
# COMPACT_ATOMS: atom_id res chain seq x y z
N MET A 1 -9.24 11.76 19.21
CA MET A 1 -9.35 10.89 18.02
C MET A 1 -10.56 11.32 17.19
N ARG A 2 -10.41 11.45 15.87
CA ARG A 2 -11.50 11.83 14.97
C ARG A 2 -12.61 10.73 14.96
N PRO A 3 -13.91 11.07 14.96
CA PRO A 3 -15.00 10.09 15.04
C PRO A 3 -14.96 9.01 13.96
N GLU A 4 -14.55 9.37 12.75
CA GLU A 4 -14.49 8.52 11.56
C GLU A 4 -13.58 7.31 11.77
N LYS A 5 -12.51 7.47 12.57
CA LYS A 5 -11.53 6.41 12.86
C LYS A 5 -11.99 5.42 13.92
N ARG A 6 -12.95 5.82 14.77
CA ARG A 6 -13.24 5.12 16.02
C ARG A 6 -13.69 3.68 15.77
N ASN A 7 -14.65 3.49 14.88
CA ASN A 7 -15.23 2.19 14.63
C ASN A 7 -14.21 1.24 14.02
N THR A 8 -13.41 1.73 13.08
CA THR A 8 -12.32 1.00 12.45
C THR A 8 -11.26 0.58 13.46
N LEU A 9 -10.85 1.48 14.37
CA LEU A 9 -9.91 1.14 15.43
C LEU A 9 -10.48 0.08 16.38
N ILE A 10 -11.75 0.20 16.77
CA ILE A 10 -12.40 -0.81 17.63
C ILE A 10 -12.45 -2.17 16.91
N ALA A 11 -12.86 -2.20 15.64
CA ALA A 11 -12.87 -3.42 14.84
C ALA A 11 -11.46 -4.05 14.75
N LEU A 12 -10.43 -3.23 14.59
CA LEU A 12 -9.04 -3.66 14.55
C LEU A 12 -8.60 -4.29 15.88
N LEU A 13 -8.86 -3.62 17.01
CA LEU A 13 -8.49 -4.12 18.33
C LEU A 13 -9.23 -5.41 18.69
N ILE A 14 -10.52 -5.52 18.33
CA ILE A 14 -11.30 -6.76 18.53
C ILE A 14 -10.72 -7.91 17.70
N SER A 15 -10.33 -7.64 16.44
CA SER A 15 -9.78 -8.66 15.54
C SER A 15 -8.42 -9.22 15.98
N HIS A 16 -7.69 -8.52 16.85
CA HIS A 16 -6.40 -8.95 17.40
C HIS A 16 -6.38 -8.76 18.92
N PHE A 17 -7.35 -9.35 19.62
CA PHE A 17 -7.52 -9.17 21.07
C PHE A 17 -6.34 -9.65 21.93
N ASP A 18 -5.44 -10.48 21.37
CA ASP A 18 -4.28 -11.06 22.04
C ASP A 18 -2.96 -10.34 21.71
N SER A 19 -3.02 -9.10 21.21
CA SER A 19 -1.86 -8.34 20.77
C SER A 19 -1.63 -7.05 21.56
N TYR A 20 -0.38 -6.58 21.57
CA TYR A 20 0.00 -5.31 22.17
C TYR A 20 0.02 -4.21 21.12
N TRP A 21 -0.55 -3.05 21.46
CA TRP A 21 -0.71 -1.93 20.54
C TRP A 21 0.04 -0.72 21.05
N TRP A 22 0.93 -0.19 20.22
CA TRP A 22 1.34 1.20 20.30
C TRP A 22 0.47 2.00 19.32
N ILE A 23 -0.37 2.90 19.83
CA ILE A 23 -1.19 3.76 18.99
C ILE A 23 -0.50 5.09 18.89
N ASP A 24 0.03 5.34 17.71
CA ASP A 24 0.70 6.59 17.43
C ASP A 24 -0.33 7.72 17.17
N VAL A 25 -0.26 8.78 17.99
CA VAL A 25 -1.07 10.00 17.88
C VAL A 25 -0.24 11.17 17.35
N LEU A 26 0.86 10.90 16.64
CA LEU A 26 1.82 11.89 16.11
C LEU A 26 1.23 13.05 15.31
N CYS A 27 -0.07 13.06 15.01
CA CYS A 27 -0.82 14.25 14.60
C CYS A 27 -0.91 15.37 15.66
N THR A 28 -0.12 15.37 16.75
CA THR A 28 -0.24 16.43 17.77
C THR A 28 1.05 17.15 18.17
N ARG A 29 2.26 16.60 17.98
CA ARG A 29 3.50 17.30 18.42
C ARG A 29 4.71 16.99 17.54
N THR A 30 5.34 18.05 17.03
CA THR A 30 6.57 18.08 16.22
C THR A 30 7.84 17.74 16.99
N GLU A 31 7.76 17.45 18.29
CA GLU A 31 8.93 17.31 19.16
C GLU A 31 9.15 15.89 19.70
N THR A 32 8.43 14.90 19.18
CA THR A 32 8.72 13.51 19.59
C THR A 32 10.07 13.11 18.98
N PRO A 33 11.11 12.80 19.77
CA PRO A 33 12.43 12.48 19.23
C PRO A 33 12.35 11.23 18.36
N LEU A 34 12.90 11.32 17.15
CA LEU A 34 13.03 10.19 16.22
C LEU A 34 13.66 8.95 16.87
N ASP A 35 14.53 9.14 17.86
CA ASP A 35 15.18 8.07 18.60
C ASP A 35 14.18 7.14 19.32
N ILE A 36 13.17 7.71 19.98
CA ILE A 36 12.15 6.91 20.69
C ILE A 36 11.27 6.16 19.68
N MET A 37 10.98 6.78 18.54
CA MET A 37 10.22 6.12 17.47
C MET A 37 11.00 4.95 16.88
N GLY A 38 12.31 5.12 16.67
CA GLY A 38 13.18 4.07 16.14
C GLY A 38 13.11 2.80 16.97
N ASP A 39 13.21 2.91 18.29
CA ASP A 39 13.14 1.76 19.21
C ASP A 39 11.76 1.08 19.21
N ILE A 40 10.69 1.87 19.17
CA ILE A 40 9.31 1.34 19.11
C ILE A 40 9.10 0.60 17.79
N TYR A 41 9.44 1.23 16.66
CA TYR A 41 9.27 0.63 15.35
C TYR A 41 10.17 -0.60 15.13
N ALA A 42 11.36 -0.63 15.73
CA ALA A 42 12.24 -1.80 15.72
C ALA A 42 11.60 -3.03 16.40
N CYS A 43 10.71 -2.81 17.37
CA CYS A 43 9.97 -3.87 18.05
C CYS A 43 8.60 -4.17 17.41
N CYS A 44 8.14 -3.36 16.46
CA CYS A 44 6.86 -3.55 15.79
C CYS A 44 6.95 -4.64 14.71
N THR A 45 6.16 -5.71 14.87
CA THR A 45 6.02 -6.76 13.86
C THR A 45 5.17 -6.31 12.66
N GLN A 46 4.19 -5.43 12.90
CA GLN A 46 3.32 -4.87 11.87
C GLN A 46 2.85 -3.48 12.28
N CYS A 47 2.94 -2.53 11.35
CA CYS A 47 2.33 -1.21 11.46
C CYS A 47 1.07 -1.14 10.60
N ILE A 48 0.01 -0.53 11.12
CA ILE A 48 -1.25 -0.31 10.41
C ILE A 48 -1.47 1.19 10.29
N ALA A 49 -1.37 1.69 9.06
CA ALA A 49 -1.60 3.08 8.76
C ALA A 49 -3.04 3.27 8.27
N MET A 50 -3.83 4.00 9.07
CA MET A 50 -5.21 4.37 8.73
C MET A 50 -5.22 5.63 7.85
N ILE A 51 -5.49 5.42 6.57
CA ILE A 51 -5.48 6.42 5.49
C ILE A 51 -6.88 7.02 5.34
N ASP A 52 -6.95 8.34 5.13
CA ASP A 52 -8.17 9.09 4.83
C ASP A 52 -8.61 8.88 3.36
N CYS A 53 -8.94 7.63 3.04
CA CYS A 53 -9.59 7.21 1.80
C CYS A 53 -10.82 6.34 2.10
N SER A 54 -11.61 6.06 1.07
CA SER A 54 -12.66 5.05 1.17
C SER A 54 -12.07 3.63 1.11
N ALA A 55 -12.73 2.68 1.78
CA ALA A 55 -12.36 1.26 1.70
C ALA A 55 -12.41 0.70 0.27
N GLU A 56 -13.20 1.32 -0.62
CA GLU A 56 -13.29 0.97 -2.03
C GLU A 56 -11.96 1.23 -2.78
N VAL A 57 -11.27 2.35 -2.49
CA VAL A 57 -9.96 2.64 -3.10
C VAL A 57 -8.96 1.55 -2.75
N ILE A 58 -8.84 1.22 -1.46
CA ILE A 58 -7.95 0.15 -0.98
C ILE A 58 -8.30 -1.19 -1.62
N SER A 59 -9.60 -1.53 -1.66
CA SER A 59 -10.08 -2.81 -2.22
C SER A 59 -9.77 -2.94 -3.71
N LYS A 60 -9.95 -1.87 -4.49
CA LYS A 60 -9.63 -1.85 -5.92
C LYS A 60 -8.14 -1.97 -6.17
N VAL A 61 -7.30 -1.27 -5.41
CA VAL A 61 -5.84 -1.41 -5.52
C VAL A 61 -5.39 -2.83 -5.19
N CYS A 62 -5.94 -3.43 -4.13
CA CYS A 62 -5.67 -4.83 -3.76
C CYS A 62 -6.11 -5.82 -4.85
N TRP A 63 -7.30 -5.64 -5.41
CA TRP A 63 -7.82 -6.50 -6.47
C TRP A 63 -6.96 -6.43 -7.73
N LEU A 64 -6.66 -5.23 -8.20
CA LEU A 64 -5.82 -4.99 -9.38
C LEU A 64 -4.40 -5.55 -9.20
N ALA A 65 -3.80 -5.40 -8.01
CA ALA A 65 -2.52 -6.02 -7.70
C ALA A 65 -2.57 -7.55 -7.75
N GLY A 66 -3.68 -8.15 -7.31
CA GLY A 66 -3.94 -9.58 -7.43
C GLY A 66 -4.06 -10.04 -8.88
N VAL A 67 -4.83 -9.31 -9.70
CA VAL A 67 -4.98 -9.58 -11.14
C VAL A 67 -3.64 -9.49 -11.86
N ALA A 68 -2.87 -8.42 -11.62
CA ALA A 68 -1.54 -8.24 -12.22
C ALA A 68 -0.60 -9.41 -11.87
N ARG A 69 -0.64 -9.91 -10.63
CA ARG A 69 0.15 -11.09 -10.21
C ARG A 69 -0.27 -12.35 -10.95
N LEU A 70 -1.57 -12.60 -11.10
CA LEU A 70 -2.09 -13.77 -11.82
C LEU A 70 -1.76 -13.72 -13.31
N LEU A 71 -1.88 -12.55 -13.93
CA LEU A 71 -1.48 -12.34 -15.32
C LEU A 71 0.01 -12.60 -15.50
N ASN A 72 0.87 -12.00 -14.67
CA ASN A 72 2.32 -12.20 -14.76
C ASN A 72 2.72 -13.67 -14.61
N MET A 73 2.11 -14.40 -13.67
CA MET A 73 2.31 -15.85 -13.54
C MET A 73 1.89 -16.62 -14.80
N SER A 74 0.74 -16.26 -15.38
CA SER A 74 0.22 -16.90 -16.59
C SER A 74 1.13 -16.61 -17.80
N CYS A 75 1.64 -15.38 -17.95
CA CYS A 75 2.60 -15.00 -18.97
C CYS A 75 3.92 -15.78 -18.83
N GLN A 76 4.44 -15.89 -17.61
CA GLN A 76 5.67 -16.64 -17.33
C GLN A 76 5.50 -18.12 -17.68
N TYR A 77 4.37 -18.72 -17.31
CA TYR A 77 4.06 -20.10 -17.66
C TYR A 77 3.94 -20.29 -19.19
N ALA A 78 3.22 -19.40 -19.88
CA ALA A 78 3.10 -19.45 -21.33
C ALA A 78 4.48 -19.35 -22.02
N ARG A 79 5.36 -18.43 -21.58
CA ARG A 79 6.74 -18.31 -22.11
C ARG A 79 7.58 -19.56 -21.87
N GLN A 80 7.34 -20.29 -20.78
CA GLN A 80 8.05 -21.55 -20.50
C GLN A 80 7.53 -22.71 -21.35
N CYS A 81 6.24 -22.74 -21.68
CA CYS A 81 5.63 -23.81 -22.47
C CYS A 81 5.84 -23.66 -23.98
N PHE A 82 5.97 -22.43 -24.48
CA PHE A 82 6.12 -22.16 -25.91
C PHE A 82 7.55 -21.72 -26.24
N ASP A 83 8.44 -22.68 -26.34
CA ASP A 83 9.76 -22.48 -26.96
C ASP A 83 9.61 -22.71 -28.48
N LYS A 84 9.81 -21.62 -29.26
CA LYS A 84 10.21 -21.58 -30.69
C LYS A 84 9.25 -21.69 -31.87
N ASP A 85 7.92 -21.77 -31.75
CA ASP A 85 7.06 -21.77 -32.95
C ASP A 85 6.11 -20.58 -33.10
N GLN A 86 6.09 -20.06 -34.34
CA GLN A 86 5.65 -18.77 -34.88
C GLN A 86 4.20 -18.31 -34.62
N GLN A 87 3.44 -18.96 -33.73
CA GLN A 87 2.04 -18.62 -33.45
C GLN A 87 1.88 -17.65 -32.26
N TYR A 88 2.83 -16.72 -32.11
CA TYR A 88 2.99 -15.90 -30.91
C TYR A 88 2.31 -14.51 -30.99
N ASN A 89 2.14 -13.95 -32.19
CA ASN A 89 1.89 -12.50 -32.31
C ASN A 89 0.46 -12.04 -31.95
N HIS A 90 -0.57 -12.89 -32.03
CA HIS A 90 -1.95 -12.43 -31.80
C HIS A 90 -2.43 -12.57 -30.36
N PHE A 91 -1.92 -13.57 -29.62
CA PHE A 91 -2.24 -13.76 -28.21
C PHE A 91 -1.53 -12.69 -27.34
N ASP A 92 -0.28 -12.35 -27.70
CA ASP A 92 0.51 -11.31 -27.02
C ASP A 92 -0.17 -9.94 -27.15
N ASP A 93 -0.60 -9.54 -28.35
CA ASP A 93 -1.28 -8.26 -28.60
C ASP A 93 -2.56 -8.05 -27.75
N SER A 94 -3.35 -9.10 -27.53
CA SER A 94 -4.57 -8.99 -26.72
C SER A 94 -4.27 -8.97 -25.23
N LEU A 95 -3.18 -9.64 -24.82
CA LEU A 95 -2.72 -9.69 -23.45
C LEU A 95 -2.07 -8.37 -23.05
N ASP A 96 -1.25 -7.79 -23.94
CA ASP A 96 -0.60 -6.49 -23.76
C ASP A 96 -1.63 -5.38 -23.60
N ARG A 97 -2.65 -5.32 -24.47
CA ARG A 97 -3.77 -4.37 -24.31
C ARG A 97 -4.49 -4.54 -22.98
N CYS A 98 -4.74 -5.77 -22.55
CA CYS A 98 -5.37 -6.04 -21.26
C CYS A 98 -4.48 -5.58 -20.10
N MET A 99 -3.17 -5.81 -20.16
CA MET A 99 -2.23 -5.34 -19.14
C MET A 99 -2.14 -3.81 -19.10
N GLU A 100 -2.17 -3.15 -20.25
CA GLU A 100 -2.20 -1.68 -20.35
C GLU A 100 -3.46 -1.10 -19.69
N ASP A 101 -4.64 -1.62 -20.03
CA ASP A 101 -5.92 -1.20 -19.42
C ASP A 101 -5.93 -1.40 -17.89
N GLN A 102 -5.40 -2.52 -17.41
CA GLN A 102 -5.29 -2.80 -15.97
C GLN A 102 -4.28 -1.87 -15.29
N HIS A 103 -3.17 -1.57 -15.96
CA HIS A 103 -2.16 -0.64 -15.45
C HIS A 103 -2.72 0.79 -15.35
N GLU A 104 -3.49 1.25 -16.32
CA GLU A 104 -4.13 2.57 -16.29
C GLU A 104 -5.14 2.66 -15.13
N GLN A 105 -6.01 1.65 -14.98
CA GLN A 105 -6.96 1.59 -13.86
C GLN A 105 -6.23 1.58 -12.52
N TRP A 106 -5.14 0.81 -12.40
CA TRP A 106 -4.35 0.75 -11.19
C TRP A 106 -3.66 2.07 -10.88
N ALA A 107 -3.09 2.74 -11.88
CA ALA A 107 -2.50 4.06 -11.75
C ALA A 107 -3.52 5.10 -11.28
N ALA A 108 -4.74 5.10 -11.82
CA ALA A 108 -5.80 6.00 -11.40
C ALA A 108 -6.25 5.78 -9.94
N HIS A 109 -6.27 4.52 -9.48
CA HIS A 109 -6.60 4.21 -8.10
C HIS A 109 -5.46 4.52 -7.12
N LEU A 110 -4.21 4.34 -7.55
CA LEU A 110 -3.05 4.79 -6.79
C LEU A 110 -2.99 6.31 -6.69
N ASP A 111 -3.29 7.04 -7.76
CA ASP A 111 -3.34 8.50 -7.75
C ASP A 111 -4.33 9.02 -6.69
N LYS A 112 -5.55 8.45 -6.66
CA LYS A 112 -6.53 8.74 -5.61
C LYS A 112 -6.01 8.42 -4.21
N LEU A 113 -5.28 7.32 -4.06
CA LEU A 113 -4.70 6.94 -2.78
C LEU A 113 -3.59 7.94 -2.36
N THR A 114 -2.75 8.40 -3.28
CA THR A 114 -1.68 9.38 -3.03
C THR A 114 -2.16 10.81 -2.79
N GLN A 115 -3.41 11.11 -3.16
CA GLN A 115 -4.04 12.41 -2.88
C GLN A 115 -4.61 12.54 -1.47
N CYS A 116 -4.61 11.47 -0.67
CA CYS A 116 -5.05 11.51 0.72
C CYS A 116 -4.22 12.47 1.58
N HIS A 117 -4.85 13.16 2.53
CA HIS A 117 -4.15 14.07 3.45
C HIS A 117 -3.13 13.36 4.33
N TRP A 118 -3.21 12.03 4.47
CA TRP A 118 -2.19 11.24 5.12
C TRP A 118 -0.78 11.50 4.55
N TRP A 119 -0.64 11.68 3.23
CA TRP A 119 0.65 11.93 2.57
C TRP A 119 1.21 13.33 2.81
N ASN A 120 0.38 14.28 3.24
CA ASN A 120 0.81 15.65 3.54
C ASN A 120 1.53 15.76 4.89
N ARG A 121 1.67 14.66 5.63
CA ARG A 121 2.31 14.66 6.95
C ARG A 121 3.83 14.62 6.78
N VAL A 122 4.51 15.45 7.57
CA VAL A 122 5.97 15.45 7.67
C VAL A 122 6.41 14.07 8.16
N LEU A 123 7.48 13.51 7.58
CA LEU A 123 8.08 12.21 7.94
C LEU A 123 7.27 10.95 7.54
N THR A 124 6.12 11.06 6.87
CA THR A 124 5.31 9.89 6.46
C THR A 124 6.12 8.78 5.78
N TRP A 125 7.01 9.16 4.86
CA TRP A 125 7.85 8.22 4.14
C TRP A 125 8.99 7.67 4.99
N GLN A 126 9.53 8.46 5.92
CA GLN A 126 10.53 7.99 6.87
C GLN A 126 9.90 6.97 7.83
N GLU A 127 8.71 7.27 8.35
CA GLU A 127 7.94 6.35 9.19
C GLU A 127 7.50 5.09 8.44
N LEU A 128 7.26 5.17 7.12
CA LEU A 128 6.87 4.00 6.33
C LEU A 128 7.96 2.93 6.29
N VAL A 129 9.23 3.34 6.32
CA VAL A 129 10.40 2.46 6.20
C VAL A 129 10.92 1.95 7.54
N LEU A 130 10.42 2.47 8.67
CA LEU A 130 10.86 2.03 10.01
C LEU A 130 10.27 0.66 10.41
N PRO A 131 8.97 0.36 10.23
CA PRO A 131 8.41 -0.95 10.53
C PRO A 131 8.85 -2.01 9.52
N THR A 132 8.99 -3.26 10.00
CA THR A 132 9.27 -4.42 9.13
C THR A 132 8.15 -4.65 8.11
N LYS A 133 6.90 -4.38 8.48
CA LYS A 133 5.73 -4.57 7.64
C LYS A 133 4.72 -3.47 7.89
N THR A 134 4.42 -2.68 6.86
CA THR A 134 3.39 -1.65 6.94
C THR A 134 2.21 -1.99 6.03
N VAL A 135 1.01 -1.85 6.58
CA VAL A 135 -0.26 -2.13 5.89
C VAL A 135 -1.16 -0.91 5.96
N PHE A 136 -1.69 -0.50 4.82
CA PHE A 136 -2.68 0.56 4.71
C PHE A 136 -4.10 0.01 4.90
N MET A 137 -4.91 0.79 5.59
CA MET A 137 -6.32 0.54 5.80
C MET A 137 -7.08 1.85 5.68
N ALA A 138 -8.27 1.82 5.07
CA ALA A 138 -9.14 2.99 5.06
C ALA A 138 -9.61 3.32 6.47
N GLU A 139 -9.57 4.59 6.85
CA GLU A 139 -10.00 5.03 8.18
C GLU A 139 -11.49 4.78 8.46
N THR A 140 -12.27 4.56 7.39
CA THR A 140 -13.71 4.26 7.38
C THR A 140 -14.03 2.76 7.25
N ALA A 141 -13.03 1.88 7.28
CA ALA A 141 -13.24 0.44 7.13
C ALA A 141 -13.99 -0.15 8.33
N THR A 142 -15.14 -0.78 8.09
CA THR A 142 -15.93 -1.45 9.15
C THR A 142 -15.54 -2.90 9.35
N GLU A 143 -14.78 -3.49 8.41
CA GLU A 143 -14.41 -4.90 8.42
C GLU A 143 -12.92 -5.11 8.14
N MET A 144 -12.34 -6.04 8.88
CA MET A 144 -10.95 -6.47 8.75
C MET A 144 -10.86 -7.65 7.80
N SER A 145 -10.40 -7.43 6.57
CA SER A 145 -10.16 -8.50 5.60
C SER A 145 -8.91 -8.23 4.78
N ARG A 146 -8.41 -9.26 4.08
CA ARG A 146 -7.29 -9.09 3.12
C ARG A 146 -7.63 -8.13 1.98
N HIS A 147 -8.90 -7.88 1.71
CA HIS A 147 -9.35 -6.97 0.66
C HIS A 147 -9.38 -5.51 1.14
N THR A 148 -9.53 -5.28 2.45
CA THR A 148 -9.56 -3.94 3.05
C THR A 148 -8.19 -3.50 3.58
N MET A 149 -7.15 -4.30 3.34
CA MET A 149 -5.78 -4.10 3.82
C MET A 149 -4.78 -4.18 2.66
N LEU A 150 -4.09 -3.07 2.38
CA LEU A 150 -3.10 -2.98 1.31
C LEU A 150 -1.68 -3.01 1.88
N SER A 151 -0.92 -4.05 1.57
CA SER A 151 0.51 -4.08 1.94
C SER A 151 1.30 -3.07 1.13
N THR A 152 2.14 -2.31 1.81
CA THR A 152 3.11 -1.37 1.19
C THR A 152 4.09 -2.07 0.25
N ALA A 153 4.36 -3.37 0.45
CA ALA A 153 5.16 -4.19 -0.46
C ALA A 153 4.63 -4.17 -1.90
N ILE A 154 3.31 -3.99 -2.09
CA ILE A 154 2.69 -3.89 -3.41
C ILE A 154 3.07 -2.56 -4.09
N MET A 155 3.28 -1.50 -3.31
CA MET A 155 3.71 -0.20 -3.85
C MET A 155 5.17 -0.20 -4.29
N HIS A 156 6.03 -1.01 -3.68
CA HIS A 156 7.43 -1.13 -4.11
C HIS A 156 7.59 -1.52 -5.58
N MET A 157 6.60 -2.14 -6.23
CA MET A 157 6.66 -2.51 -7.65
C MET A 157 6.67 -1.33 -8.62
N LYS A 158 6.25 -0.12 -8.23
CA LYS A 158 6.29 1.09 -9.09
C LYS A 158 7.40 2.08 -8.69
N TRP A 159 7.84 2.05 -7.44
CA TRP A 159 8.71 3.09 -6.86
C TRP A 159 10.19 2.69 -6.78
N THR A 160 10.60 1.60 -7.45
CA THR A 160 12.03 1.23 -7.59
C THR A 160 12.86 2.24 -8.39
N SER A 161 12.24 3.21 -9.06
CA SER A 161 12.95 4.40 -9.52
C SER A 161 13.11 5.36 -8.34
N TRP A 162 14.27 5.28 -7.70
CA TRP A 162 14.77 6.19 -6.65
C TRP A 162 14.61 7.68 -6.97
N GLU A 163 14.39 8.03 -8.24
CA GLU A 163 14.16 9.40 -8.72
C GLU A 163 12.91 10.05 -8.10
N LEU A 164 11.83 9.32 -7.80
CA LEU A 164 10.63 9.93 -7.21
C LEU A 164 10.73 10.22 -5.70
N ILE A 165 11.58 9.50 -4.97
CA ILE A 165 11.85 9.77 -3.55
C ILE A 165 12.61 11.10 -3.40
N VAL A 166 13.47 11.44 -4.37
CA VAL A 166 14.23 12.70 -4.39
C VAL A 166 13.33 13.90 -4.71
N TRP A 167 12.27 13.74 -5.50
CA TRP A 167 11.36 14.84 -5.86
C TRP A 167 10.28 15.14 -4.82
N LEU A 168 9.97 14.22 -3.91
CA LEU A 168 8.91 14.38 -2.89
C LEU A 168 9.40 14.58 -1.46
N MET A 169 10.72 14.52 -1.23
CA MET A 169 11.30 15.09 -0.01
C MET A 169 11.54 16.58 -0.25
N PRO A 170 10.76 17.51 0.35
CA PRO A 170 11.28 18.86 0.48
C PRO A 170 12.55 18.71 1.31
N ILE A 171 13.68 19.07 0.70
CA ILE A 171 14.94 19.29 1.38
C ILE A 171 14.67 20.40 2.40
N ALA A 172 14.31 20.01 3.62
CA ALA A 172 14.41 20.87 4.79
C ALA A 172 15.82 20.65 5.33
N ILE A 173 16.76 21.46 4.82
CA ILE A 173 17.98 21.84 5.54
C ILE A 173 17.59 22.91 6.55
#